data_AF-R4W6K6-F1
#
_entry.id   AF-R4W6K6-F1
#
_cell.length_a   1.000
_cell.length_b   1.000
_cell.length_c   1.000
_cell.angle_alpha   90.00
_cell.angle_beta   90.00
_cell.angle_gamma   90.00
#
_symmetry.space_group_name_H-M   'P 1'
#
loop_
_entity.id
_entity.type
_entity.pdbx_description
1 polymer ?
#
loop_
_entity_poly.entity_id
_entity_poly.type
_entity_poly.pdbx_seq_one_letter_code
_entity_poly.pdbx_strand_id
1 'polypeptide(L)'
;MLRAWGEMIAEEPAGPGYSFTPNRQQVFQNRLEAFLENPCEETLEEFWSADAVDSADNPGQAILLAGFEDYQDFASFLETLAAASEYDAAWEDTLTWKWALWELYSRSNTDEPGILTREACEALRWFGVECSGDFAERMDVLEAFRETYFDVVGHATKGTEHEASVRAEMEQLFHAFATLDSGDLSAQLKGPYSEFYRGLYGGSAMDRGRPDPVELVDIGPLAYAYAHGKVNDAYDEPDVSGFFGGYWENWKREYCDYVEETIRDEFTLDDLEAEEIEPLFKALTDREATNLNASVIEYLMGGQWGQYVWNDVEEYFTSNPEEASAVLSEFFDSSKPDVTRLRLFREHTIHIKEEEGRSPGSIERMATSLMMVCEPDEQIGLPPSKTAEFVEAKTTLDDYESGFRPRQYRSVVNALRTFRDEIQSAVEELGGDQSVSMLDVHNVIWMYEDNGEPSNDELPASYRE
;
A
#
# COMPACT_ATOMS: atom_id res chain seq x y z
N MET A 1 19.64 -16.03 -4.51
CA MET A 1 18.18 -16.08 -4.28
C MET A 1 17.53 -17.31 -4.91
N LEU A 2 17.35 -17.43 -6.24
CA LEU A 2 16.72 -18.62 -6.85
C LEU A 2 17.33 -19.97 -6.41
N ARG A 3 18.68 -20.05 -6.32
CA ARG A 3 19.34 -21.25 -5.78
C ARG A 3 18.94 -21.55 -4.34
N ALA A 4 18.91 -20.52 -3.48
CA ALA A 4 18.51 -20.66 -2.08
C ALA A 4 17.02 -21.04 -1.94
N TRP A 5 16.16 -20.55 -2.84
CA TRP A 5 14.78 -21.02 -2.96
C TRP A 5 14.75 -22.51 -3.27
N GLY A 6 15.47 -22.95 -4.31
CA GLY A 6 15.56 -24.37 -4.70
C GLY A 6 16.05 -25.28 -3.59
N GLU A 7 17.11 -24.88 -2.89
CA GLU A 7 17.64 -25.62 -1.73
C GLU A 7 16.61 -25.73 -0.60
N MET A 8 15.89 -24.64 -0.31
CA MET A 8 14.86 -24.62 0.73
C MET A 8 13.70 -25.57 0.40
N ILE A 9 13.13 -25.47 -0.80
CA ILE A 9 11.94 -26.26 -1.15
C ILE A 9 12.26 -27.73 -1.44
N ALA A 10 13.52 -28.08 -1.68
CA ALA A 10 13.94 -29.48 -1.76
C ALA A 10 13.87 -30.18 -0.38
N GLU A 11 14.02 -29.44 0.72
CA GLU A 11 14.03 -29.98 2.08
C GLU A 11 12.71 -29.78 2.81
N GLU A 12 12.10 -28.58 2.70
CA GLU A 12 10.90 -28.23 3.46
C GLU A 12 9.64 -28.24 2.58
N PRO A 13 8.55 -28.92 3.02
CA PRO A 13 7.29 -28.93 2.29
C PRO A 13 6.49 -27.63 2.45
N ALA A 14 6.79 -26.80 3.44
CA ALA A 14 6.09 -25.54 3.69
C ALA A 14 6.94 -24.59 4.55
N GLY A 15 6.67 -23.31 4.44
CA GLY A 15 7.25 -22.26 5.27
C GLY A 15 6.50 -20.95 5.12
N PRO A 16 6.96 -19.87 5.74
CA PRO A 16 6.37 -18.55 5.52
C PRO A 16 6.36 -18.22 4.02
N GLY A 17 5.16 -17.94 3.50
CA GLY A 17 4.92 -17.53 2.11
C GLY A 17 4.82 -18.68 1.09
N TYR A 18 4.90 -19.96 1.50
CA TYR A 18 4.75 -21.08 0.57
C TYR A 18 4.28 -22.38 1.22
N SER A 19 3.57 -23.22 0.46
CA SER A 19 3.16 -24.56 0.87
C SER A 19 3.08 -25.50 -0.33
N PHE A 20 3.65 -26.69 -0.19
CA PHE A 20 3.51 -27.81 -1.13
C PHE A 20 2.56 -28.91 -0.63
N THR A 21 2.05 -28.79 0.59
CA THR A 21 1.20 -29.81 1.23
C THR A 21 -0.04 -29.20 1.91
N PRO A 22 -1.14 -28.93 1.18
CA PRO A 22 -1.23 -28.96 -0.29
C PRO A 22 -0.63 -27.69 -0.91
N ASN A 23 -0.25 -27.75 -2.20
CA ASN A 23 -0.01 -26.54 -3.00
C ASN A 23 -1.32 -26.02 -3.59
N ARG A 24 -1.34 -24.72 -3.90
CA ARG A 24 -2.51 -24.01 -4.46
C ARG A 24 -3.05 -24.70 -5.72
N GLN A 25 -2.19 -25.19 -6.62
CA GLN A 25 -2.64 -25.92 -7.81
C GLN A 25 -3.40 -27.22 -7.49
N GLN A 26 -2.99 -27.99 -6.48
CA GLN A 26 -3.73 -29.17 -6.03
C GLN A 26 -5.07 -28.79 -5.39
N VAL A 27 -5.09 -27.73 -4.60
CA VAL A 27 -6.34 -27.20 -4.01
C VAL A 27 -7.29 -26.76 -5.13
N PHE A 28 -6.79 -26.02 -6.11
CA PHE A 28 -7.52 -25.61 -7.31
C PHE A 28 -8.15 -26.79 -8.03
N GLN A 29 -7.36 -27.82 -8.36
CA GLN A 29 -7.87 -28.99 -9.09
C GLN A 29 -8.96 -29.72 -8.32
N ASN A 30 -8.73 -30.00 -7.04
CA ASN A 30 -9.71 -30.70 -6.21
C ASN A 30 -11.02 -29.91 -6.06
N ARG A 31 -10.93 -28.58 -5.87
CA ARG A 31 -12.11 -27.73 -5.70
C ARG A 31 -12.81 -27.43 -7.02
N LEU A 32 -12.06 -27.33 -8.13
CA LEU A 32 -12.63 -27.26 -9.48
C LEU A 32 -13.43 -28.54 -9.78
N GLU A 33 -12.85 -29.72 -9.53
CA GLU A 33 -13.55 -31.00 -9.71
C GLU A 33 -14.83 -31.05 -8.86
N ALA A 34 -14.76 -30.65 -7.59
CA ALA A 34 -15.94 -30.59 -6.71
C ALA A 34 -17.02 -29.62 -7.22
N PHE A 35 -16.63 -28.45 -7.72
CA PHE A 35 -17.54 -27.49 -8.34
C PHE A 35 -18.16 -28.03 -9.63
N LEU A 36 -17.38 -28.66 -10.51
CA LEU A 36 -17.88 -29.27 -11.74
C LEU A 36 -18.83 -30.44 -11.48
N GLU A 37 -18.57 -31.26 -10.45
CA GLU A 37 -19.46 -32.36 -10.05
C GLU A 37 -20.79 -31.87 -9.45
N ASN A 38 -20.78 -30.75 -8.72
CA ASN A 38 -21.96 -30.18 -8.10
C ASN A 38 -21.95 -28.64 -8.13
N PRO A 39 -22.30 -27.99 -9.27
CA PRO A 39 -22.23 -26.54 -9.38
C PRO A 39 -23.29 -25.86 -8.52
N CYS A 40 -22.86 -25.26 -7.41
CA CYS A 40 -23.71 -24.49 -6.51
C CYS A 40 -22.90 -23.39 -5.82
N GLU A 41 -23.57 -22.55 -5.04
CA GLU A 41 -22.95 -21.48 -4.26
C GLU A 41 -21.85 -22.01 -3.32
N GLU A 42 -22.13 -23.08 -2.57
CA GLU A 42 -21.19 -23.68 -1.60
C GLU A 42 -19.90 -24.17 -2.27
N THR A 43 -20.03 -24.91 -3.38
CA THR A 43 -18.85 -25.43 -4.10
C THR A 43 -18.12 -24.32 -4.85
N LEU A 44 -18.82 -23.27 -5.30
CA LEU A 44 -18.20 -22.07 -5.86
C LEU A 44 -17.43 -21.28 -4.79
N GLU A 45 -17.98 -21.16 -3.58
CA GLU A 45 -17.31 -20.48 -2.45
C GLU A 45 -16.01 -21.16 -2.07
N GLU A 46 -16.00 -22.49 -2.04
CA GLU A 46 -14.78 -23.25 -1.82
C GLU A 46 -13.79 -23.05 -2.97
N PHE A 47 -14.25 -23.17 -4.21
CA PHE A 47 -13.42 -23.03 -5.41
C PHE A 47 -12.83 -21.63 -5.58
N TRP A 48 -13.64 -20.59 -5.43
CA TRP A 48 -13.28 -19.19 -5.64
C TRP A 48 -12.82 -18.54 -4.33
N SER A 49 -11.68 -19.00 -3.83
CA SER A 49 -11.04 -18.49 -2.61
C SER A 49 -9.52 -18.38 -2.79
N ALA A 50 -8.87 -17.55 -1.97
CA ALA A 50 -7.44 -17.26 -2.04
C ALA A 50 -6.53 -18.50 -1.91
N ASP A 51 -7.05 -19.57 -1.29
CA ASP A 51 -6.38 -20.87 -1.16
C ASP A 51 -6.26 -21.62 -2.49
N ALA A 52 -7.13 -21.33 -3.46
CA ALA A 52 -7.23 -22.04 -4.75
C ALA A 52 -6.89 -21.11 -5.94
N VAL A 53 -7.28 -19.84 -5.86
CA VAL A 53 -7.17 -18.86 -6.93
C VAL A 53 -6.70 -17.52 -6.36
N ASP A 54 -5.63 -16.95 -6.90
CA ASP A 54 -5.09 -15.63 -6.54
C ASP A 54 -6.13 -14.52 -6.76
N SER A 55 -6.82 -14.56 -7.89
CA SER A 55 -7.84 -13.58 -8.27
C SER A 55 -9.14 -13.64 -7.44
N ALA A 56 -9.25 -14.53 -6.44
CA ALA A 56 -10.49 -14.74 -5.69
C ALA A 56 -11.01 -13.48 -4.96
N ASP A 57 -10.10 -12.62 -4.49
CA ASP A 57 -10.44 -11.37 -3.81
C ASP A 57 -10.96 -10.29 -4.78
N ASN A 58 -10.64 -10.41 -6.07
CA ASN A 58 -11.11 -9.48 -7.10
C ASN A 58 -11.06 -10.12 -8.50
N PRO A 59 -12.23 -10.45 -9.10
CA PRO A 59 -13.58 -10.08 -8.69
C PRO A 59 -14.10 -10.97 -7.56
N GLY A 60 -14.97 -10.41 -6.71
CA GLY A 60 -15.84 -11.23 -5.88
C GLY A 60 -16.81 -12.06 -6.73
N GLN A 61 -17.34 -13.15 -6.17
CA GLN A 61 -18.15 -14.14 -6.91
C GLN A 61 -19.33 -13.55 -7.69
N ALA A 62 -20.02 -12.55 -7.14
CA ALA A 62 -21.13 -11.90 -7.83
C ALA A 62 -20.72 -11.23 -9.14
N ILE A 63 -19.49 -10.69 -9.20
CA ILE A 63 -18.93 -10.08 -10.41
C ILE A 63 -18.40 -11.16 -11.35
N LEU A 64 -17.77 -12.21 -10.81
CA LEU A 64 -17.34 -13.38 -11.59
C LEU A 64 -18.51 -14.02 -12.35
N LEU A 65 -19.66 -14.15 -11.69
CA LEU A 65 -20.87 -14.76 -12.25
C LEU A 65 -21.73 -13.82 -13.10
N ALA A 66 -21.41 -12.52 -13.16
CA ALA A 66 -22.31 -11.52 -13.79
C ALA A 66 -22.56 -11.77 -15.28
N GLY A 67 -21.68 -12.52 -15.95
CA GLY A 67 -21.79 -12.91 -17.36
C GLY A 67 -22.51 -14.24 -17.60
N PHE A 68 -22.93 -14.96 -16.55
CA PHE A 68 -23.46 -16.32 -16.63
C PHE A 68 -24.91 -16.39 -16.13
N GLU A 69 -25.71 -17.29 -16.71
CA GLU A 69 -27.11 -17.45 -16.32
C GLU A 69 -27.27 -18.09 -14.93
N ASP A 70 -26.42 -19.07 -14.61
CA ASP A 70 -26.39 -19.80 -13.34
C ASP A 70 -25.02 -20.48 -13.10
N TYR A 71 -24.91 -21.24 -12.00
CA TYR A 71 -23.68 -21.97 -11.66
C TYR A 71 -23.32 -23.05 -12.70
N GLN A 72 -24.31 -23.59 -13.41
CA GLN A 72 -24.14 -24.65 -14.39
C GLN A 72 -23.59 -24.08 -15.70
N ASP A 73 -24.04 -22.88 -16.08
CA ASP A 73 -23.49 -22.12 -17.19
C ASP A 73 -22.01 -21.77 -16.93
N PHE A 74 -21.69 -21.29 -15.72
CA PHE A 74 -20.29 -21.05 -15.32
C PHE A 74 -19.45 -22.33 -15.30
N ALA A 75 -19.96 -23.44 -14.76
CA ALA A 75 -19.28 -24.73 -14.79
C ALA A 75 -18.99 -25.20 -16.23
N SER A 76 -19.95 -25.04 -17.15
CA SER A 76 -19.78 -25.37 -18.58
C SER A 76 -18.69 -24.51 -19.24
N PHE A 77 -18.56 -23.25 -18.82
CA PHE A 77 -17.47 -22.38 -19.27
C PHE A 77 -16.11 -22.86 -18.73
N LEU A 78 -16.01 -23.25 -17.47
CA LEU A 78 -14.78 -23.81 -16.90
C LEU A 78 -14.37 -25.13 -17.57
N GLU A 79 -15.33 -26.01 -17.90
CA GLU A 79 -15.07 -27.21 -18.71
C GLU A 79 -14.53 -26.85 -20.10
N THR A 80 -15.05 -25.78 -20.70
CA THR A 80 -14.56 -25.27 -21.99
C THR A 80 -13.12 -24.82 -21.89
N LEU A 81 -12.77 -24.04 -20.85
CA LEU A 81 -11.38 -23.62 -20.61
C LEU A 81 -10.45 -24.82 -20.40
N ALA A 82 -10.87 -25.81 -19.61
CA ALA A 82 -10.08 -26.99 -19.29
C ALA A 82 -9.88 -27.96 -20.47
N ALA A 83 -10.79 -27.95 -21.46
CA ALA A 83 -10.71 -28.81 -22.64
C ALA A 83 -10.07 -28.11 -23.86
N ALA A 84 -9.80 -26.81 -23.77
CA ALA A 84 -9.28 -26.04 -24.88
C ALA A 84 -7.79 -26.34 -25.14
N SER A 85 -7.42 -26.45 -26.41
CA SER A 85 -6.01 -26.66 -26.80
C SER A 85 -5.20 -25.36 -26.93
N GLU A 86 -5.89 -24.22 -27.00
CA GLU A 86 -5.28 -22.89 -27.14
C GLU A 86 -6.20 -21.83 -26.51
N TYR A 87 -5.61 -20.70 -26.13
CA TYR A 87 -6.34 -19.58 -25.55
C TYR A 87 -7.16 -18.85 -26.62
N ASP A 88 -8.44 -18.58 -26.33
CA ASP A 88 -9.32 -17.77 -27.19
C ASP A 88 -9.59 -16.40 -26.55
N ALA A 89 -9.11 -15.34 -27.19
CA ALA A 89 -9.32 -13.97 -26.73
C ALA A 89 -10.80 -13.56 -26.69
N ALA A 90 -11.70 -14.26 -27.41
CA ALA A 90 -13.14 -14.02 -27.32
C ALA A 90 -13.72 -14.34 -25.94
N TRP A 91 -13.05 -15.15 -25.12
CA TRP A 91 -13.48 -15.40 -23.73
C TRP A 91 -13.40 -14.15 -22.86
N GLU A 92 -12.58 -13.15 -23.21
CA GLU A 92 -12.52 -11.87 -22.51
C GLU A 92 -13.85 -11.07 -22.61
N ASP A 93 -14.67 -11.36 -23.63
CA ASP A 93 -16.02 -10.80 -23.76
C ASP A 93 -17.03 -11.47 -22.82
N THR A 94 -16.74 -12.70 -22.38
CA THR A 94 -17.60 -13.50 -21.47
C THR A 94 -17.23 -13.25 -20.01
N LEU A 95 -15.94 -13.34 -19.69
CA LEU A 95 -15.41 -13.03 -18.36
C LEU A 95 -14.59 -11.73 -18.43
N THR A 96 -15.26 -10.62 -18.13
CA THR A 96 -14.69 -9.26 -18.28
C THR A 96 -13.46 -9.00 -17.42
N TRP A 97 -13.25 -9.78 -16.36
CA TRP A 97 -12.04 -9.69 -15.55
C TRP A 97 -10.92 -10.58 -16.11
N LYS A 98 -10.05 -9.95 -16.91
CA LYS A 98 -8.97 -10.64 -17.63
C LYS A 98 -8.05 -11.46 -16.73
N TRP A 99 -7.70 -10.96 -15.55
CA TRP A 99 -6.82 -11.68 -14.62
C TRP A 99 -7.44 -12.99 -14.11
N ALA A 100 -8.74 -12.99 -13.83
CA ALA A 100 -9.45 -14.20 -13.43
C ALA A 100 -9.47 -15.20 -14.58
N LEU A 101 -9.76 -14.74 -15.80
CA LEU A 101 -9.76 -15.59 -16.99
C LEU A 101 -8.40 -16.22 -17.26
N TRP A 102 -7.34 -15.42 -17.27
CA TRP A 102 -5.97 -15.86 -17.56
C TRP A 102 -5.48 -16.87 -16.51
N GLU A 103 -5.78 -16.63 -15.24
CA GLU A 103 -5.46 -17.56 -14.17
C GLU A 103 -6.27 -18.86 -14.31
N LEU A 104 -7.59 -18.79 -14.48
CA LEU A 104 -8.45 -19.97 -14.65
C LEU A 104 -7.98 -20.84 -15.83
N TYR A 105 -7.67 -20.21 -16.96
CA TYR A 105 -7.20 -20.91 -18.15
C TYR A 105 -5.83 -21.57 -17.91
N SER A 106 -4.83 -20.83 -17.43
CA SER A 106 -3.47 -21.36 -17.23
C SER A 106 -3.38 -22.40 -16.11
N ARG A 107 -4.23 -22.31 -15.07
CA ARG A 107 -4.37 -23.37 -14.06
C ARG A 107 -5.00 -24.64 -14.61
N SER A 108 -6.03 -24.50 -15.42
CA SER A 108 -6.78 -25.64 -15.99
C SER A 108 -6.00 -26.39 -17.06
N ASN A 109 -5.13 -25.68 -17.80
CA ASN A 109 -4.30 -26.26 -18.86
C ASN A 109 -2.88 -26.54 -18.36
N THR A 110 -2.56 -27.82 -18.15
CA THR A 110 -1.27 -28.25 -17.59
C THR A 110 -0.08 -28.11 -18.54
N ASP A 111 -0.34 -27.95 -19.84
CA ASP A 111 0.67 -27.84 -20.87
C ASP A 111 1.30 -26.43 -20.94
N GLU A 112 0.69 -25.46 -20.27
CA GLU A 112 1.18 -24.09 -20.18
C GLU A 112 2.49 -23.98 -19.36
N PRO A 113 3.40 -23.03 -19.72
CA PRO A 113 4.67 -22.80 -19.04
C PRO A 113 4.56 -22.60 -17.53
N GLY A 114 3.50 -21.91 -17.13
CA GLY A 114 3.32 -21.35 -15.80
C GLY A 114 1.86 -21.03 -15.55
N ILE A 115 1.58 -20.49 -14.37
CA ILE A 115 0.26 -20.02 -13.99
C ILE A 115 0.29 -18.50 -14.05
N LEU A 116 -0.52 -17.90 -14.92
CA LEU A 116 -0.55 -16.47 -15.12
C LEU A 116 -1.47 -15.81 -14.09
N THR A 117 -0.86 -15.33 -13.01
CA THR A 117 -1.53 -14.60 -11.92
C THR A 117 -0.98 -13.18 -11.81
N ARG A 118 -1.63 -12.35 -10.98
CA ARG A 118 -1.08 -11.03 -10.65
C ARG A 118 0.21 -11.18 -9.85
N GLU A 119 0.22 -12.07 -8.87
CA GLU A 119 1.43 -12.42 -8.09
C GLU A 119 2.59 -12.83 -9.00
N ALA A 120 2.34 -13.59 -10.07
CA ALA A 120 3.38 -14.01 -11.01
C ALA A 120 4.00 -12.81 -11.73
N CYS A 121 3.19 -11.91 -12.28
CA CYS A 121 3.72 -10.72 -12.91
C CYS A 121 4.41 -9.79 -11.91
N GLU A 122 3.87 -9.61 -10.70
CA GLU A 122 4.48 -8.83 -9.63
C GLU A 122 5.85 -9.39 -9.22
N ALA A 123 5.95 -10.70 -9.04
CA ALA A 123 7.21 -11.37 -8.70
C ALA A 123 8.22 -11.36 -9.86
N LEU A 124 7.79 -11.54 -11.12
CA LEU A 124 8.68 -11.47 -12.28
C LEU A 124 9.38 -10.12 -12.39
N ARG A 125 8.64 -9.07 -12.11
CA ARG A 125 9.15 -7.72 -12.08
C ARG A 125 10.23 -7.53 -10.98
N TRP A 126 10.17 -8.32 -9.90
CA TRP A 126 11.28 -8.41 -8.94
C TRP A 126 12.58 -8.95 -9.49
N PHE A 127 12.49 -9.77 -10.53
CA PHE A 127 13.65 -10.23 -11.29
C PHE A 127 14.08 -9.25 -12.39
N GLY A 128 13.49 -8.05 -12.44
CA GLY A 128 13.72 -7.07 -13.50
C GLY A 128 13.06 -7.45 -14.82
N VAL A 129 12.08 -8.36 -14.78
CA VAL A 129 11.38 -8.84 -15.97
C VAL A 129 10.03 -8.15 -16.06
N GLU A 130 9.87 -7.31 -17.07
CA GLU A 130 8.59 -6.67 -17.33
C GLU A 130 7.56 -7.71 -17.82
N CYS A 131 6.49 -7.85 -17.05
CA CYS A 131 5.31 -8.63 -17.42
C CYS A 131 4.23 -7.63 -17.85
N SER A 132 4.21 -7.25 -19.14
CA SER A 132 3.21 -6.37 -19.75
C SER A 132 2.66 -7.00 -21.03
N GLY A 133 1.62 -6.39 -21.64
CA GLY A 133 1.01 -6.92 -22.86
C GLY A 133 -0.23 -7.79 -22.66
N ASP A 134 -0.59 -8.49 -23.72
CA ASP A 134 -1.72 -9.44 -23.78
C ASP A 134 -1.39 -10.82 -23.18
N PHE A 135 -2.33 -11.77 -23.24
CA PHE A 135 -2.13 -13.11 -22.69
C PHE A 135 -0.89 -13.81 -23.28
N ALA A 136 -0.72 -13.79 -24.61
CA ALA A 136 0.36 -14.51 -25.26
C ALA A 136 1.72 -13.89 -24.91
N GLU A 137 1.82 -12.55 -24.93
CA GLU A 137 3.03 -11.83 -24.55
C GLU A 137 3.45 -12.14 -23.11
N ARG A 138 2.50 -12.25 -22.18
CA ARG A 138 2.78 -12.61 -20.77
C ARG A 138 3.17 -14.07 -20.59
N MET A 139 2.58 -14.97 -21.35
CA MET A 139 2.93 -16.39 -21.33
C MET A 139 4.34 -16.62 -21.89
N ASP A 140 4.74 -15.89 -22.93
CA ASP A 140 6.12 -15.90 -23.45
C ASP A 140 7.13 -15.47 -22.37
N VAL A 141 6.79 -14.44 -21.58
CA VAL A 141 7.61 -13.99 -20.44
C VAL A 141 7.71 -15.08 -19.36
N LEU A 142 6.60 -15.75 -19.04
CA LEU A 142 6.59 -16.86 -18.08
C LEU A 142 7.41 -18.05 -18.55
N GLU A 143 7.36 -18.40 -19.84
CA GLU A 143 8.21 -19.46 -20.41
C GLU A 143 9.69 -19.07 -20.33
N ALA A 144 10.05 -17.84 -20.70
CA ALA A 144 11.43 -17.37 -20.60
C ALA A 144 11.95 -17.39 -19.15
N PHE A 145 11.10 -17.02 -18.19
CA PHE A 145 11.46 -17.13 -16.79
C PHE A 145 11.54 -18.59 -16.32
N ARG A 146 10.64 -19.47 -16.78
CA ARG A 146 10.67 -20.90 -16.48
C ARG A 146 11.96 -21.55 -16.98
N GLU A 147 12.44 -21.20 -18.17
CA GLU A 147 13.74 -21.66 -18.67
C GLU A 147 14.86 -21.22 -17.72
N THR A 148 14.87 -19.95 -17.31
CA THR A 148 15.84 -19.41 -16.35
C THR A 148 15.75 -20.11 -14.98
N TYR A 149 14.54 -20.32 -14.48
CA TYR A 149 14.28 -21.03 -13.24
C TYR A 149 14.82 -22.45 -13.33
N PHE A 150 14.51 -23.18 -14.40
CA PHE A 150 14.97 -24.55 -14.60
C PHE A 150 16.49 -24.64 -14.74
N ASP A 151 17.14 -23.68 -15.38
CA ASP A 151 18.60 -23.61 -15.50
C ASP A 151 19.30 -23.37 -14.14
N VAL A 152 18.66 -22.62 -13.23
CA VAL A 152 19.24 -22.22 -11.95
C VAL A 152 18.88 -23.18 -10.81
N VAL A 153 17.62 -23.62 -10.78
CA VAL A 153 16.99 -24.42 -9.72
C VAL A 153 16.78 -25.87 -10.16
N GLY A 154 16.42 -26.08 -11.43
CA GLY A 154 16.00 -27.38 -11.94
C GLY A 154 14.56 -27.71 -11.55
N HIS A 155 14.35 -28.92 -11.04
CA HIS A 155 13.07 -29.39 -10.50
C HIS A 155 13.33 -29.83 -9.04
N ALA A 156 13.31 -28.85 -8.13
CA ALA A 156 13.89 -28.99 -6.80
C ALA A 156 13.15 -30.02 -5.91
N THR A 157 11.82 -30.06 -6.05
CA THR A 157 10.95 -30.99 -5.30
C THR A 157 10.90 -32.39 -5.93
N LYS A 158 11.59 -32.63 -7.06
CA LYS A 158 11.57 -33.94 -7.71
C LYS A 158 12.12 -35.05 -6.81
N GLY A 159 11.31 -36.08 -6.58
CA GLY A 159 11.67 -37.24 -5.77
C GLY A 159 11.56 -37.02 -4.26
N THR A 160 11.01 -35.89 -3.80
CA THR A 160 10.67 -35.63 -2.39
C THR A 160 9.25 -36.14 -2.07
N GLU A 161 8.86 -36.13 -0.80
CA GLU A 161 7.48 -36.49 -0.39
C GLU A 161 6.45 -35.43 -0.77
N HIS A 162 6.90 -34.24 -1.16
CA HIS A 162 6.12 -33.07 -1.55
C HIS A 162 6.43 -32.63 -2.99
N GLU A 163 6.75 -33.60 -3.85
CA GLU A 163 7.00 -33.36 -5.28
C GLU A 163 5.83 -32.60 -5.92
N ALA A 164 6.14 -31.45 -6.50
CA ALA A 164 5.22 -30.61 -7.24
C ALA A 164 5.73 -30.38 -8.67
N SER A 165 4.85 -29.97 -9.59
CA SER A 165 5.29 -29.57 -10.94
C SER A 165 6.17 -28.31 -10.87
N VAL A 166 7.08 -28.12 -11.83
CA VAL A 166 7.94 -26.91 -11.89
C VAL A 166 7.09 -25.61 -11.90
N ARG A 167 5.95 -25.61 -12.58
CA ARG A 167 5.03 -24.46 -12.57
C ARG A 167 4.46 -24.17 -11.17
N ALA A 168 4.21 -25.21 -10.37
CA ALA A 168 3.76 -25.06 -8.99
C ALA A 168 4.91 -24.59 -8.08
N GLU A 169 6.15 -25.01 -8.32
CA GLU A 169 7.30 -24.43 -7.61
C GLU A 169 7.46 -22.94 -7.91
N MET A 170 7.33 -22.54 -9.17
CA MET A 170 7.35 -21.13 -9.58
C MET A 170 6.19 -20.34 -8.98
N GLU A 171 4.99 -20.89 -8.99
CA GLU A 171 3.82 -20.28 -8.34
C GLU A 171 4.08 -20.02 -6.85
N GLN A 172 4.61 -21.01 -6.13
CA GLN A 172 4.91 -20.86 -4.71
C GLN A 172 6.02 -19.83 -4.46
N LEU A 173 6.99 -19.71 -5.37
CA LEU A 173 7.97 -18.63 -5.32
C LEU A 173 7.29 -17.27 -5.48
N PHE A 174 6.44 -17.12 -6.50
CA PHE A 174 5.74 -15.86 -6.78
C PHE A 174 4.79 -15.45 -5.65
N HIS A 175 4.09 -16.42 -5.07
CA HIS A 175 3.26 -16.20 -3.90
C HIS A 175 4.08 -15.71 -2.69
N ALA A 176 5.26 -16.29 -2.45
CA ALA A 176 6.16 -15.82 -1.40
C ALA A 176 6.60 -14.36 -1.61
N PHE A 177 6.84 -13.94 -2.86
CA PHE A 177 7.13 -12.55 -3.19
C PHE A 177 5.97 -11.60 -2.87
N ALA A 178 4.74 -12.01 -3.21
CA ALA A 178 3.57 -11.16 -3.09
C ALA A 178 3.03 -11.02 -1.66
N THR A 179 3.23 -12.04 -0.82
CA THR A 179 2.53 -12.14 0.47
C THR A 179 3.39 -11.97 1.71
N LEU A 180 4.70 -12.17 1.62
CA LEU A 180 5.59 -12.05 2.78
C LEU A 180 5.78 -10.59 3.19
N ASP A 181 5.42 -10.28 4.44
CA ASP A 181 5.65 -8.96 5.01
C ASP A 181 7.01 -8.84 5.71
N SER A 182 7.35 -7.62 6.13
CA SER A 182 8.63 -7.34 6.80
C SER A 182 8.79 -8.08 8.13
N GLY A 183 7.70 -8.41 8.82
CA GLY A 183 7.69 -9.19 10.05
C GLY A 183 8.05 -10.66 9.79
N ASP A 184 7.37 -11.27 8.82
CA ASP A 184 7.63 -12.65 8.39
C ASP A 184 9.08 -12.80 7.91
N LEU A 185 9.53 -11.88 7.05
CA LEU A 185 10.90 -11.87 6.56
C LEU A 185 11.93 -11.71 7.70
N SER A 186 11.69 -10.76 8.61
CA SER A 186 12.57 -10.50 9.77
C SER A 186 12.72 -11.72 10.67
N ALA A 187 11.62 -12.46 10.89
CA ALA A 187 11.61 -13.67 11.69
C ALA A 187 12.51 -14.78 11.09
N GLN A 188 12.61 -14.83 9.76
CA GLN A 188 13.39 -15.84 9.05
C GLN A 188 14.87 -15.49 8.85
N LEU A 189 15.30 -14.24 9.11
CA LEU A 189 16.69 -13.80 8.87
C LEU A 189 17.75 -14.53 9.71
N LYS A 190 17.33 -15.20 10.78
CA LYS A 190 18.20 -16.01 11.66
C LYS A 190 18.08 -17.52 11.42
N GLY A 191 17.18 -17.94 10.52
CA GLY A 191 16.89 -19.34 10.22
C GLY A 191 17.85 -19.98 9.22
N PRO A 192 17.75 -21.31 9.02
CA PRO A 192 18.59 -22.08 8.09
C PRO A 192 18.46 -21.58 6.64
N TYR A 193 17.29 -21.11 6.23
CA TYR A 193 17.01 -20.60 4.89
C TYR A 193 17.08 -19.07 4.80
N SER A 194 17.78 -18.43 5.74
CA SER A 194 17.93 -16.97 5.80
C SER A 194 18.51 -16.35 4.52
N GLU A 195 19.22 -17.10 3.67
CA GLU A 195 19.71 -16.59 2.38
C GLU A 195 18.58 -16.26 1.39
N PHE A 196 17.55 -17.12 1.31
CA PHE A 196 16.37 -16.83 0.49
C PHE A 196 15.64 -15.60 1.03
N TYR A 197 15.30 -15.62 2.32
CA TYR A 197 14.58 -14.53 2.97
C TYR A 197 15.37 -13.22 3.01
N ARG A 198 16.70 -13.23 3.09
CA ARG A 198 17.53 -12.01 2.92
C ARG A 198 17.45 -11.46 1.50
N GLY A 199 17.33 -12.32 0.50
CA GLY A 199 17.10 -11.92 -0.89
C GLY A 199 15.76 -11.20 -1.08
N LEU A 200 14.75 -11.54 -0.27
CA LEU A 200 13.47 -10.85 -0.23
C LEU A 200 13.52 -9.58 0.66
N TYR A 201 14.16 -9.68 1.82
CA TYR A 201 14.28 -8.60 2.82
C TYR A 201 15.16 -7.45 2.35
N GLY A 202 16.20 -7.74 1.56
CA GLY A 202 17.17 -6.77 1.05
C GLY A 202 17.23 -6.67 -0.47
N GLY A 203 16.33 -7.34 -1.20
CA GLY A 203 16.25 -7.25 -2.67
C GLY A 203 15.40 -6.06 -3.15
N SER A 204 15.08 -5.12 -2.27
CA SER A 204 14.23 -3.93 -2.46
C SER A 204 14.71 -2.92 -3.52
N ALA A 205 15.56 -3.33 -4.46
CA ALA A 205 15.93 -2.55 -5.63
C ALA A 205 15.16 -2.95 -6.89
N MET A 206 14.31 -3.99 -6.87
CA MET A 206 13.40 -4.29 -7.99
C MET A 206 12.01 -4.63 -7.48
N ASP A 207 11.29 -3.59 -7.10
CA ASP A 207 9.89 -3.37 -7.38
C ASP A 207 9.04 -4.38 -8.21
N ARG A 208 7.91 -4.86 -7.64
CA ARG A 208 6.52 -4.62 -8.13
C ARG A 208 5.46 -5.51 -7.44
N GLY A 209 4.27 -4.93 -7.21
CA GLY A 209 3.20 -5.38 -6.30
C GLY A 209 2.82 -4.33 -5.26
N ARG A 210 3.69 -3.31 -5.12
CA ARG A 210 3.23 -1.94 -4.90
C ARG A 210 2.37 -1.54 -6.13
N PRO A 211 1.32 -0.68 -6.02
CA PRO A 211 1.04 0.20 -7.17
C PRO A 211 2.40 0.74 -7.58
N ASP A 212 2.82 0.62 -8.86
CA ASP A 212 4.19 0.97 -9.30
C ASP A 212 4.66 2.15 -8.44
N PRO A 213 5.69 1.94 -7.60
CA PRO A 213 5.90 2.57 -6.32
C PRO A 213 5.77 4.03 -6.58
N VAL A 214 4.62 4.59 -6.20
CA VAL A 214 4.14 5.89 -6.66
C VAL A 214 5.35 6.79 -6.92
N GLU A 215 5.76 6.91 -8.18
CA GLU A 215 7.06 7.49 -8.47
C GLU A 215 6.87 8.97 -8.55
N LEU A 216 7.83 9.73 -8.04
CA LEU A 216 7.79 11.17 -8.14
C LEU A 216 8.15 11.60 -9.56
N VAL A 217 7.30 12.44 -10.15
CA VAL A 217 7.47 12.96 -11.51
C VAL A 217 7.90 14.42 -11.42
N ASP A 218 9.03 14.76 -12.04
CA ASP A 218 9.52 16.14 -12.20
C ASP A 218 9.53 16.96 -10.89
N ILE A 219 9.99 16.34 -9.79
CA ILE A 219 10.06 16.98 -8.46
C ILE A 219 11.35 17.78 -8.21
N GLY A 220 12.36 17.64 -9.05
CA GLY A 220 13.66 18.30 -8.88
C GLY A 220 13.54 19.82 -8.67
N PRO A 221 12.86 20.56 -9.56
CA PRO A 221 12.66 22.00 -9.39
C PRO A 221 12.01 22.37 -8.06
N LEU A 222 11.01 21.61 -7.59
CA LEU A 222 10.36 21.84 -6.30
C LEU A 222 11.32 21.59 -5.13
N ALA A 223 12.07 20.48 -5.16
CA ALA A 223 13.04 20.15 -4.13
C ALA A 223 14.11 21.25 -3.99
N TYR A 224 14.70 21.68 -5.11
CA TYR A 224 15.73 22.71 -5.12
C TYR A 224 15.20 24.11 -4.79
N ALA A 225 14.01 24.49 -5.27
CA ALA A 225 13.42 25.78 -4.95
C ALA A 225 13.10 25.90 -3.46
N TYR A 226 12.56 24.83 -2.87
CA TYR A 226 12.28 24.78 -1.44
C TYR A 226 13.57 24.74 -0.61
N ALA A 227 14.53 23.88 -0.94
CA ALA A 227 15.81 23.83 -0.26
C ALA A 227 16.52 25.19 -0.30
N HIS A 228 16.44 25.91 -1.42
CA HIS A 228 16.97 27.27 -1.56
C HIS A 228 16.33 28.25 -0.57
N GLY A 229 14.99 28.21 -0.43
CA GLY A 229 14.30 29.01 0.59
C GLY A 229 14.71 28.63 2.00
N LYS A 230 14.76 27.33 2.30
CA LYS A 230 15.09 26.81 3.64
C LYS A 230 16.51 27.17 4.08
N VAL A 231 17.51 27.02 3.21
CA VAL A 231 18.92 27.37 3.50
C VAL A 231 19.11 28.87 3.76
N ASN A 232 18.22 29.71 3.21
CA ASN A 232 18.24 31.16 3.41
C ASN A 232 17.27 31.62 4.51
N ASP A 233 16.75 30.70 5.32
CA ASP A 233 15.76 30.96 6.38
C ASP A 233 14.52 31.74 5.87
N ALA A 234 14.23 31.63 4.57
CA ALA A 234 13.21 32.44 3.91
C ALA A 234 11.81 32.18 4.48
N TYR A 235 11.59 30.98 4.98
CA TYR A 235 10.29 30.53 5.45
C TYR A 235 10.02 30.89 6.92
N ASP A 236 11.03 31.26 7.70
CA ASP A 236 10.82 31.70 9.08
C ASP A 236 10.26 33.14 9.18
N GLU A 237 10.22 33.87 8.05
CA GLU A 237 9.74 35.26 7.97
C GLU A 237 8.37 35.40 7.25
N PRO A 238 7.47 36.28 7.73
CA PRO A 238 6.12 36.47 7.17
C PRO A 238 6.08 37.00 5.72
N ASP A 239 7.15 37.59 5.22
CA ASP A 239 7.25 38.14 3.86
C ASP A 239 8.32 37.38 3.04
N VAL A 240 7.92 36.26 2.42
CA VAL A 240 8.77 35.49 1.51
C VAL A 240 8.80 36.15 0.14
N SER A 241 9.96 36.63 -0.31
CA SER A 241 10.13 37.23 -1.65
C SER A 241 11.38 36.69 -2.33
N GLY A 242 11.23 36.22 -3.57
CA GLY A 242 12.34 35.66 -4.36
C GLY A 242 12.67 34.19 -4.04
N PHE A 243 11.80 33.52 -3.28
CA PHE A 243 11.85 32.10 -2.96
C PHE A 243 10.46 31.50 -3.22
N PHE A 244 10.43 30.19 -3.47
CA PHE A 244 9.20 29.50 -3.86
C PHE A 244 8.18 29.47 -2.73
N GLY A 245 6.93 29.85 -3.05
CA GLY A 245 5.79 29.78 -2.13
C GLY A 245 5.62 30.98 -1.21
N GLY A 246 4.75 30.83 -0.21
CA GLY A 246 4.44 31.84 0.81
C GLY A 246 4.85 31.44 2.22
N TYR A 247 4.58 32.31 3.21
CA TYR A 247 4.96 32.15 4.61
C TYR A 247 4.62 30.78 5.21
N TRP A 248 5.54 30.31 6.05
CA TRP A 248 5.51 29.04 6.77
C TRP A 248 4.43 28.95 7.84
N GLU A 249 3.85 27.78 7.93
CA GLU A 249 2.88 27.41 8.95
C GLU A 249 3.57 27.03 10.26
N ASN A 250 4.05 28.03 11.01
CA ASN A 250 4.76 27.85 12.27
C ASN A 250 3.98 26.98 13.28
N TRP A 251 2.65 26.98 13.19
CA TRP A 251 1.77 26.14 13.99
C TRP A 251 2.09 24.63 13.87
N LYS A 252 2.61 24.14 12.72
CA LYS A 252 2.95 22.71 12.55
C LYS A 252 4.03 22.29 13.53
N ARG A 253 5.10 23.08 13.62
CA ARG A 253 6.22 22.81 14.53
C ARG A 253 5.79 23.01 15.98
N GLU A 254 5.12 24.13 16.28
CA GLU A 254 4.58 24.41 17.63
C GLU A 254 3.70 23.26 18.13
N TYR A 255 2.85 22.68 17.28
CA TYR A 255 1.97 21.59 17.67
C TYR A 255 2.68 20.24 17.80
N CYS A 256 3.67 19.94 16.95
CA CYS A 256 4.48 18.73 17.12
C CYS A 256 5.28 18.79 18.44
N ASP A 257 5.82 19.97 18.77
CA ASP A 257 6.47 20.20 20.07
C ASP A 257 5.46 20.02 21.22
N TYR A 258 4.22 20.52 21.09
CA TYR A 258 3.15 20.28 22.07
C TYR A 258 2.80 18.79 22.22
N VAL A 259 2.70 18.04 21.12
CA VAL A 259 2.44 16.60 21.16
C VAL A 259 3.57 15.88 21.90
N GLU A 260 4.81 16.20 21.59
CA GLU A 260 5.98 15.54 22.20
C GLU A 260 6.18 15.93 23.67
N GLU A 261 6.06 17.22 24.01
CA GLU A 261 6.37 17.73 25.34
C GLU A 261 5.19 17.67 26.32
N THR A 262 3.95 17.69 25.83
CA THR A 262 2.74 17.72 26.66
C THR A 262 1.95 16.43 26.53
N ILE A 263 1.53 16.05 25.32
CA ILE A 263 0.68 14.87 25.16
C ILE A 263 1.44 13.59 25.54
N ARG A 264 2.68 13.39 25.08
CA ARG A 264 3.46 12.19 25.42
C ARG A 264 4.00 12.16 26.86
N ASP A 265 4.03 13.30 27.56
CA ASP A 265 4.33 13.33 29.00
C ASP A 265 3.12 12.86 29.84
N GLU A 266 1.91 13.17 29.37
CA GLU A 266 0.65 12.80 30.05
C GLU A 266 0.12 11.42 29.65
N PHE A 267 0.32 11.01 28.39
CA PHE A 267 -0.27 9.80 27.81
C PHE A 267 0.78 8.88 27.19
N THR A 268 0.69 7.58 27.50
CA THR A 268 1.42 6.54 26.74
C THR A 268 0.56 6.15 25.54
N LEU A 269 0.76 6.84 24.41
CA LEU A 269 -0.17 6.76 23.27
C LEU A 269 -0.34 5.35 22.68
N ASP A 270 0.65 4.46 22.82
CA ASP A 270 0.61 3.06 22.37
C ASP A 270 0.07 2.08 23.43
N ASP A 271 -0.31 2.57 24.62
CA ASP A 271 -0.85 1.79 25.75
C ASP A 271 -1.87 2.63 26.55
N LEU A 272 -2.87 3.17 25.86
CA LEU A 272 -3.95 3.97 26.43
C LEU A 272 -4.94 3.12 27.23
N GLU A 273 -5.36 3.67 28.37
CA GLU A 273 -6.42 3.14 29.23
C GLU A 273 -7.77 3.81 28.95
N ALA A 274 -8.87 3.12 29.27
CA ALA A 274 -10.23 3.60 29.02
C ALA A 274 -10.52 4.97 29.67
N GLU A 275 -9.96 5.24 30.85
CA GLU A 275 -10.13 6.51 31.56
C GLU A 275 -9.36 7.68 30.96
N GLU A 276 -8.43 7.41 30.03
CA GLU A 276 -7.59 8.41 29.37
C GLU A 276 -8.19 8.93 28.06
N ILE A 277 -9.24 8.29 27.53
CA ILE A 277 -9.83 8.65 26.23
C ILE A 277 -10.40 10.07 26.22
N GLU A 278 -11.30 10.41 27.15
CA GLU A 278 -11.86 11.77 27.22
C GLU A 278 -10.77 12.84 27.48
N PRO A 279 -9.83 12.65 28.44
CA PRO A 279 -8.69 13.55 28.61
C PRO A 279 -7.84 13.75 27.35
N LEU A 280 -7.55 12.68 26.60
CA LEU A 280 -6.75 12.74 25.38
C LEU A 280 -7.42 13.59 24.29
N PHE A 281 -8.72 13.40 24.04
CA PHE A 281 -9.47 14.21 23.06
C PHE A 281 -9.47 15.70 23.43
N LYS A 282 -9.54 16.01 24.72
CA LYS A 282 -9.44 17.38 25.22
C LYS A 282 -8.04 17.97 25.02
N ALA A 283 -6.98 17.20 25.26
CA ALA A 283 -5.60 17.64 25.01
C ALA A 283 -5.36 17.90 23.52
N LEU A 284 -5.82 17.00 22.64
CA LEU A 284 -5.70 17.16 21.19
C LEU A 284 -6.39 18.43 20.66
N THR A 285 -7.44 18.91 21.33
CA THR A 285 -8.18 20.13 20.94
C THR A 285 -7.78 21.38 21.71
N ASP A 286 -6.65 21.36 22.43
CA ASP A 286 -6.15 22.52 23.15
C ASP A 286 -5.86 23.70 22.18
N ARG A 287 -6.54 24.82 22.43
CA ARG A 287 -6.39 26.05 21.64
C ARG A 287 -5.17 26.87 22.06
N GLU A 288 -4.56 26.55 23.20
CA GLU A 288 -3.33 27.18 23.67
C GLU A 288 -2.08 26.49 23.13
N ALA A 289 -2.22 25.34 22.45
CA ALA A 289 -1.12 24.54 21.90
C ALA A 289 -0.36 25.24 20.75
N THR A 290 -0.99 26.21 20.06
CA THR A 290 -0.35 26.99 18.97
C THR A 290 -0.83 28.43 18.96
N ASN A 291 -0.24 29.24 18.09
CA ASN A 291 -0.68 30.62 17.84
C ASN A 291 -1.95 30.75 16.95
N LEU A 292 -2.58 29.64 16.55
CA LEU A 292 -3.79 29.66 15.71
C LEU A 292 -4.99 30.25 16.46
N ASN A 293 -5.93 30.85 15.70
CA ASN A 293 -7.21 31.33 16.25
C ASN A 293 -8.24 30.20 16.51
N ALA A 294 -7.84 28.94 16.29
CA ALA A 294 -8.63 27.72 16.38
C ALA A 294 -7.72 26.58 16.88
N SER A 295 -8.27 25.45 17.30
CA SER A 295 -7.43 24.27 17.58
C SER A 295 -6.80 23.77 16.27
N VAL A 296 -5.66 23.08 16.37
CA VAL A 296 -5.00 22.50 15.20
C VAL A 296 -5.90 21.48 14.50
N ILE A 297 -6.68 20.71 15.26
CA ILE A 297 -7.71 19.80 14.72
C ILE A 297 -8.76 20.56 13.90
N GLU A 298 -9.32 21.65 14.44
CA GLU A 298 -10.30 22.48 13.73
C GLU A 298 -9.71 23.03 12.41
N TYR A 299 -8.44 23.45 12.46
CA TYR A 299 -7.72 23.96 11.30
C TYR A 299 -7.49 22.89 10.21
N LEU A 300 -6.89 21.75 10.59
CA LEU A 300 -6.57 20.62 9.69
C LEU A 300 -7.82 20.05 9.01
N MET A 301 -8.96 20.09 9.71
CA MET A 301 -10.21 19.55 9.21
C MET A 301 -11.00 20.53 8.33
N GLY A 302 -10.50 21.75 8.10
CA GLY A 302 -11.12 22.74 7.21
C GLY A 302 -12.20 23.58 7.89
N GLY A 303 -12.04 23.87 9.19
CA GLY A 303 -12.92 24.74 9.97
C GLY A 303 -14.20 24.06 10.44
N GLN A 304 -15.33 24.78 10.40
CA GLN A 304 -16.58 24.36 11.05
C GLN A 304 -17.10 22.98 10.59
N TRP A 305 -16.94 22.62 9.32
CA TRP A 305 -17.37 21.31 8.82
C TRP A 305 -16.49 20.17 9.32
N GLY A 306 -15.19 20.46 9.45
CA GLY A 306 -14.22 19.58 10.05
C GLY A 306 -14.49 19.29 11.53
N GLN A 307 -14.88 20.33 12.26
CA GLN A 307 -15.26 20.22 13.67
C GLN A 307 -16.43 19.28 13.89
N TYR A 308 -17.39 19.20 12.96
CA TYR A 308 -18.50 18.26 13.09
C TYR A 308 -18.05 16.80 12.99
N VAL A 309 -17.11 16.48 12.10
CA VAL A 309 -16.54 15.12 11.98
C VAL A 309 -15.78 14.77 13.25
N TRP A 310 -14.99 15.71 13.78
CA TRP A 310 -14.27 15.54 15.03
C TRP A 310 -15.22 15.28 16.20
N ASN A 311 -16.26 16.09 16.36
CA ASN A 311 -17.20 15.97 17.47
C ASN A 311 -17.90 14.60 17.47
N ASP A 312 -18.30 14.08 16.32
CA ASP A 312 -18.95 12.76 16.26
C ASP A 312 -17.97 11.63 16.60
N VAL A 313 -16.70 11.76 16.20
CA VAL A 313 -15.63 10.82 16.57
C VAL A 313 -15.37 10.90 18.07
N GLU A 314 -15.21 12.10 18.62
CA GLU A 314 -15.02 12.32 20.06
C GLU A 314 -16.19 11.76 20.86
N GLU A 315 -17.43 12.04 20.47
CA GLU A 315 -18.63 11.52 21.12
C GLU A 315 -18.66 9.98 21.10
N TYR A 316 -18.32 9.36 19.97
CA TYR A 316 -18.29 7.91 19.86
C TYR A 316 -17.20 7.27 20.73
N PHE A 317 -15.97 7.79 20.68
CA PHE A 317 -14.85 7.22 21.44
C PHE A 317 -15.04 7.42 22.95
N THR A 318 -15.52 8.60 23.37
CA THR A 318 -15.80 8.88 24.79
C THR A 318 -17.01 8.11 25.33
N SER A 319 -17.95 7.73 24.47
CA SER A 319 -19.08 6.86 24.84
C SER A 319 -18.71 5.38 24.91
N ASN A 320 -17.60 4.97 24.29
CA ASN A 320 -17.14 3.57 24.22
C ASN A 320 -15.65 3.43 24.63
N PRO A 321 -15.26 3.89 25.82
CA PRO A 321 -13.86 4.11 26.16
C PRO A 321 -12.99 2.83 26.19
N GLU A 322 -13.56 1.66 26.51
CA GLU A 322 -12.78 0.41 26.53
C GLU A 322 -12.40 -0.09 25.14
N GLU A 323 -13.28 0.07 24.15
CA GLU A 323 -12.97 -0.30 22.76
C GLU A 323 -12.08 0.77 22.13
N ALA A 324 -12.38 2.04 22.42
CA ALA A 324 -11.62 3.19 21.96
C ALA A 324 -10.15 3.14 22.38
N SER A 325 -9.86 2.73 23.63
CA SER A 325 -8.47 2.67 24.11
C SER A 325 -7.66 1.63 23.37
N ALA A 326 -8.18 0.42 23.16
CA ALA A 326 -7.51 -0.60 22.36
C ALA A 326 -7.24 -0.14 20.92
N VAL A 327 -8.23 0.52 20.28
CA VAL A 327 -8.09 1.00 18.90
C VAL A 327 -7.08 2.15 18.81
N LEU A 328 -7.11 3.11 19.72
CA LEU A 328 -6.19 4.25 19.71
C LEU A 328 -4.76 3.83 20.05
N SER A 329 -4.57 2.90 21.00
CA SER A 329 -3.26 2.32 21.31
C SER A 329 -2.60 1.72 20.07
N GLU A 330 -3.32 0.89 19.33
CA GLU A 330 -2.78 0.32 18.10
C GLU A 330 -2.63 1.36 16.99
N PHE A 331 -3.53 2.35 16.93
CA PHE A 331 -3.46 3.44 15.96
C PHE A 331 -2.22 4.33 16.16
N PHE A 332 -1.79 4.61 17.40
CA PHE A 332 -0.61 5.44 17.68
C PHE A 332 0.70 4.65 17.81
N ASP A 333 0.65 3.31 17.85
CA ASP A 333 1.84 2.46 17.87
C ASP A 333 2.59 2.50 16.52
N SER A 334 3.66 3.30 16.46
CA SER A 334 4.51 3.46 15.29
C SER A 334 5.32 2.21 14.91
N SER A 335 5.37 1.20 15.78
CA SER A 335 5.96 -0.11 15.45
C SER A 335 5.05 -0.94 14.54
N LYS A 336 3.76 -0.57 14.41
CA LYS A 336 2.78 -1.27 13.58
C LYS A 336 2.75 -0.71 12.15
N PRO A 337 2.40 -1.52 11.15
CA PRO A 337 2.23 -1.02 9.78
C PRO A 337 1.10 0.01 9.65
N ASP A 338 1.35 1.11 8.94
CA ASP A 338 0.39 2.19 8.67
C ASP A 338 -0.99 1.70 8.19
N VAL A 339 -0.99 0.71 7.29
CA VAL A 339 -2.22 0.11 6.75
C VAL A 339 -3.05 -0.55 7.85
N THR A 340 -2.41 -1.23 8.80
CA THR A 340 -3.08 -1.89 9.92
C THR A 340 -3.68 -0.85 10.86
N ARG A 341 -2.88 0.15 11.24
CA ARG A 341 -3.26 1.27 12.11
C ARG A 341 -4.50 2.00 11.55
N LEU A 342 -4.44 2.38 10.28
CA LEU A 342 -5.54 3.06 9.59
C LEU A 342 -6.76 2.16 9.35
N ARG A 343 -6.56 0.86 9.09
CA ARG A 343 -7.68 -0.10 8.93
C ARG A 343 -8.47 -0.26 10.22
N LEU A 344 -7.79 -0.42 11.36
CA LEU A 344 -8.46 -0.55 12.66
C LEU A 344 -9.24 0.70 13.01
N PHE A 345 -8.61 1.87 12.82
CA PHE A 345 -9.29 3.14 12.99
C PHE A 345 -10.54 3.26 12.10
N ARG A 346 -10.45 2.85 10.82
CA ARG A 346 -11.57 2.82 9.88
C ARG A 346 -12.70 1.90 10.33
N GLU A 347 -12.38 0.67 10.73
CA GLU A 347 -13.37 -0.32 11.14
C GLU A 347 -14.15 0.16 12.36
N HIS A 348 -13.46 0.78 13.32
CA HIS A 348 -14.10 1.33 14.50
C HIS A 348 -14.97 2.55 14.19
N THR A 349 -14.63 3.37 13.18
CA THR A 349 -15.35 4.62 12.85
C THR A 349 -16.35 4.51 11.69
N ILE A 350 -16.46 3.37 11.02
CA ILE A 350 -17.24 3.24 9.78
C ILE A 350 -18.74 3.52 9.97
N HIS A 351 -19.29 3.23 11.15
CA HIS A 351 -20.69 3.45 11.49
C HIS A 351 -21.07 4.94 11.58
N ILE A 352 -20.10 5.84 11.86
CA ILE A 352 -20.31 7.31 11.87
C ILE A 352 -20.79 7.80 10.50
N LYS A 353 -20.39 7.13 9.41
CA LYS A 353 -20.93 7.39 8.07
C LYS A 353 -22.43 7.10 8.00
N GLU A 354 -22.87 5.99 8.59
CA GLU A 354 -24.23 5.49 8.50
C GLU A 354 -25.18 6.25 9.42
N GLU A 355 -24.70 6.62 10.61
CA GLU A 355 -25.48 7.29 11.65
C GLU A 355 -25.49 8.82 11.49
N GLU A 356 -24.32 9.41 11.23
CA GLU A 356 -24.13 10.88 11.20
C GLU A 356 -23.89 11.43 9.78
N GLY A 357 -23.87 10.57 8.77
CA GLY A 357 -23.73 10.98 7.37
C GLY A 357 -22.34 11.52 7.01
N ARG A 358 -21.31 11.22 7.80
CA ARG A 358 -19.94 11.69 7.55
C ARG A 358 -19.27 10.94 6.40
N SER A 359 -18.49 11.65 5.59
CA SER A 359 -17.79 11.02 4.46
C SER A 359 -16.57 10.21 4.97
N PRO A 360 -16.31 9.00 4.44
CA PRO A 360 -15.10 8.24 4.78
C PRO A 360 -13.80 9.01 4.55
N GLY A 361 -13.74 9.85 3.52
CA GLY A 361 -12.55 10.66 3.24
C GLY A 361 -12.29 11.74 4.29
N SER A 362 -13.34 12.24 4.95
CA SER A 362 -13.16 13.15 6.09
C SER A 362 -12.57 12.45 7.30
N ILE A 363 -12.97 11.20 7.55
CA ILE A 363 -12.43 10.37 8.65
C ILE A 363 -10.96 10.01 8.38
N GLU A 364 -10.61 9.64 7.15
CA GLU A 364 -9.22 9.39 6.75
C GLU A 364 -8.34 10.63 6.87
N ARG A 365 -8.84 11.79 6.44
CA ARG A 365 -8.13 13.06 6.60
C ARG A 365 -7.77 13.30 8.06
N MET A 366 -8.71 13.08 8.97
CA MET A 366 -8.46 13.20 10.41
C MET A 366 -7.39 12.21 10.86
N ALA A 367 -7.54 10.92 10.54
CA ALA A 367 -6.60 9.89 10.95
C ALA A 367 -5.16 10.17 10.45
N THR A 368 -5.01 10.46 9.16
CA THR A 368 -3.69 10.74 8.56
C THR A 368 -3.08 12.04 9.08
N SER A 369 -3.90 13.03 9.43
CA SER A 369 -3.44 14.28 10.06
C SER A 369 -2.99 14.06 11.51
N LEU A 370 -3.65 13.18 12.26
CA LEU A 370 -3.22 12.77 13.60
C LEU A 370 -1.89 12.00 13.53
N MET A 371 -1.73 11.09 12.57
CA MET A 371 -0.45 10.41 12.34
C MET A 371 0.67 11.40 12.02
N MET A 372 0.41 12.41 11.17
CA MET A 372 1.38 13.45 10.83
C MET A 372 1.90 14.22 12.05
N VAL A 373 1.03 14.59 12.99
CA VAL A 373 1.46 15.37 14.17
C VAL A 373 2.12 14.51 15.25
N CYS A 374 1.81 13.21 15.29
CA CYS A 374 2.44 12.26 16.21
C CYS A 374 3.76 11.68 15.69
N GLU A 375 3.94 11.63 14.37
CA GLU A 375 5.12 11.10 13.66
C GLU A 375 5.52 12.01 12.49
N PRO A 376 5.93 13.27 12.75
CA PRO A 376 6.17 14.30 11.74
C PRO A 376 7.33 14.01 10.78
N ASP A 377 8.17 13.04 11.10
CA ASP A 377 9.27 12.60 10.23
C ASP A 377 8.84 11.50 9.26
N GLU A 378 7.77 10.77 9.54
CA GLU A 378 7.38 9.57 8.79
C GLU A 378 6.00 9.70 8.13
N GLN A 379 5.12 10.53 8.67
CA GLN A 379 3.71 10.58 8.27
C GLN A 379 3.32 11.98 7.80
N ILE A 380 2.28 12.03 6.96
CA ILE A 380 1.74 13.28 6.42
C ILE A 380 0.23 13.19 6.29
N GLY A 381 -0.47 14.30 6.56
CA GLY A 381 -1.89 14.41 6.27
C GLY A 381 -2.10 14.63 4.79
N LEU A 382 -3.01 13.88 4.16
CA LEU A 382 -3.34 14.02 2.74
C LEU A 382 -4.82 14.41 2.55
N PRO A 383 -5.24 15.61 2.99
CA PRO A 383 -6.57 16.12 2.70
C PRO A 383 -6.76 16.29 1.18
N PRO A 384 -7.67 15.55 0.51
CA PRO A 384 -7.76 15.61 -0.95
C PRO A 384 -7.98 17.00 -1.54
N SER A 385 -8.67 17.88 -0.80
CA SER A 385 -8.90 19.27 -1.20
C SER A 385 -7.66 20.17 -1.24
N LYS A 386 -6.51 19.66 -0.78
CA LYS A 386 -5.24 20.38 -0.60
C LYS A 386 -4.03 19.57 -1.06
N THR A 387 -4.24 18.40 -1.65
CA THR A 387 -3.17 17.51 -2.11
C THR A 387 -3.45 16.83 -3.45
N ALA A 388 -4.67 16.92 -3.99
CA ALA A 388 -5.04 16.18 -5.19
C ALA A 388 -4.28 16.67 -6.43
N GLU A 389 -4.11 17.98 -6.61
CA GLU A 389 -3.43 18.53 -7.79
C GLU A 389 -1.93 18.16 -7.75
N PHE A 390 -1.32 18.23 -6.57
CA PHE A 390 0.05 17.74 -6.40
C PHE A 390 0.15 16.24 -6.69
N VAL A 391 -0.70 15.42 -6.08
CA VAL A 391 -0.60 13.95 -6.22
C VAL A 391 -0.83 13.53 -7.67
N GLU A 392 -1.82 14.10 -8.35
CA GLU A 392 -2.10 13.79 -9.76
C GLU A 392 -0.99 14.28 -10.70
N ALA A 393 -0.36 15.42 -10.42
CA ALA A 393 0.66 15.99 -11.31
C ALA A 393 2.08 15.47 -11.05
N LYS A 394 2.40 15.14 -9.79
CA LYS A 394 3.76 14.85 -9.31
C LYS A 394 3.97 13.41 -8.94
N THR A 395 2.98 12.55 -9.19
CA THR A 395 3.12 11.12 -8.97
C THR A 395 2.62 10.29 -10.15
N THR A 396 3.11 9.06 -10.27
CA THR A 396 2.61 8.09 -11.26
C THR A 396 1.29 7.42 -10.85
N LEU A 397 0.59 7.93 -9.84
CA LEU A 397 -0.67 7.36 -9.39
C LEU A 397 -1.78 7.64 -10.42
N ASP A 398 -2.24 6.59 -11.11
CA ASP A 398 -3.23 6.68 -12.20
C ASP A 398 -4.58 7.28 -11.77
N ASP A 399 -5.01 7.09 -10.51
CA ASP A 399 -6.23 7.68 -9.96
C ASP A 399 -6.08 7.96 -8.44
N TYR A 400 -6.15 9.23 -8.05
CA TYR A 400 -6.22 9.61 -6.64
C TYR A 400 -7.67 9.50 -6.12
N GLU A 401 -8.07 8.29 -5.76
CA GLU A 401 -9.44 8.02 -5.35
C GLU A 401 -9.76 8.66 -3.99
N SER A 402 -10.94 9.31 -3.90
CA SER A 402 -11.44 9.87 -2.63
C SER A 402 -12.00 8.80 -1.70
N GLY A 403 -11.77 8.93 -0.39
CA GLY A 403 -12.35 8.09 0.66
C GLY A 403 -11.31 7.21 1.38
N PHE A 404 -11.68 6.66 2.55
CA PHE A 404 -10.75 6.00 3.46
C PHE A 404 -10.04 4.77 2.86
N ARG A 405 -8.81 4.95 2.38
CA ARG A 405 -8.01 3.97 1.63
C ARG A 405 -6.58 3.86 2.18
N PRO A 406 -6.39 3.06 3.27
CA PRO A 406 -5.08 2.88 3.90
C PRO A 406 -3.95 2.43 2.94
N ARG A 407 -4.26 1.62 1.92
CA ARG A 407 -3.26 1.14 0.94
C ARG A 407 -2.80 2.23 -0.02
N GLN A 408 -3.71 3.09 -0.47
CA GLN A 408 -3.38 4.24 -1.32
C GLN A 408 -2.55 5.24 -0.53
N TYR A 409 -2.95 5.53 0.72
CA TYR A 409 -2.19 6.34 1.65
C TYR A 409 -0.74 5.87 1.78
N ARG A 410 -0.51 4.60 2.14
CA ARG A 410 0.85 4.04 2.31
C ARG A 410 1.70 4.18 1.04
N SER A 411 1.08 4.02 -0.12
CA SER A 411 1.79 4.11 -1.41
C SER A 411 2.27 5.53 -1.68
N VAL A 412 1.40 6.52 -1.48
CA VAL A 412 1.74 7.95 -1.62
C VAL A 412 2.75 8.39 -0.56
N VAL A 413 2.56 8.00 0.71
CA VAL A 413 3.48 8.39 1.81
C VAL A 413 4.91 7.92 1.55
N ASN A 414 5.11 6.71 1.04
CA ASN A 414 6.45 6.24 0.72
C ASN A 414 7.13 7.09 -0.36
N ALA A 415 6.39 7.49 -1.39
CA ALA A 415 6.88 8.42 -2.41
C ALA A 415 7.28 9.76 -1.80
N LEU A 416 6.44 10.27 -0.90
CA LEU A 416 6.68 11.54 -0.23
C LEU A 416 7.85 11.49 0.76
N ARG A 417 8.18 10.33 1.34
CA ARG A 417 9.43 10.14 2.10
C ARG A 417 10.66 10.22 1.19
N THR A 418 10.58 9.70 -0.05
CA THR A 418 11.63 9.95 -1.04
C THR A 418 11.73 11.44 -1.36
N PHE A 419 10.60 12.15 -1.45
CA PHE A 419 10.63 13.59 -1.68
C PHE A 419 11.31 14.36 -0.54
N ARG A 420 11.06 13.98 0.72
CA ARG A 420 11.76 14.48 1.91
C ARG A 420 13.28 14.31 1.76
N ASP A 421 13.72 13.12 1.37
CA ASP A 421 15.14 12.80 1.23
C ASP A 421 15.80 13.58 0.06
N GLU A 422 15.07 13.84 -1.02
CA GLU A 422 15.51 14.69 -2.13
C GLU A 422 15.65 16.16 -1.71
N ILE A 423 14.71 16.69 -0.92
CA ILE A 423 14.82 18.03 -0.33
C ILE A 423 16.02 18.09 0.63
N GLN A 424 16.22 17.09 1.47
CA GLN A 424 17.38 17.00 2.38
C GLN A 424 18.70 17.03 1.61
N SER A 425 18.79 16.26 0.52
CA SER A 425 19.97 16.23 -0.34
C SER A 425 20.23 17.61 -0.98
N ALA A 426 19.18 18.30 -1.45
CA ALA A 426 19.31 19.64 -2.01
C ALA A 426 19.74 20.68 -0.96
N VAL A 427 19.28 20.58 0.29
CA VAL A 427 19.73 21.45 1.40
C VAL A 427 21.24 21.27 1.64
N GLU A 428 21.70 20.03 1.70
CA GLU A 428 23.11 19.69 1.91
C GLU A 428 24.01 20.18 0.75
N GLU A 429 23.56 20.02 -0.49
CA GLU A 429 24.27 20.53 -1.67
C GLU A 429 24.41 22.06 -1.68
N LEU A 430 23.38 22.75 -1.21
CA LEU A 430 23.39 24.21 -1.06
C LEU A 430 24.18 24.68 0.18
N GLY A 431 24.71 23.74 0.98
CA GLY A 431 25.55 24.00 2.14
C GLY A 431 24.78 24.37 3.41
N GLY A 432 23.48 24.03 3.49
CA GLY A 432 22.70 24.13 4.72
C GLY A 432 22.97 22.97 5.69
N ASP A 433 22.63 23.19 6.95
CA ASP A 433 22.68 22.18 8.03
C ASP A 433 21.31 21.91 8.64
N GLN A 434 20.25 22.53 8.12
CA GLN A 434 18.87 22.32 8.57
C GLN A 434 18.38 20.91 8.21
N SER A 435 17.64 20.28 9.14
CA SER A 435 16.98 18.99 8.90
C SER A 435 15.65 19.15 8.15
N VAL A 436 15.29 18.14 7.37
CA VAL A 436 14.04 18.07 6.60
C VAL A 436 13.16 16.94 7.13
N SER A 437 11.88 17.23 7.37
CA SER A 437 10.87 16.25 7.81
C SER A 437 9.70 16.15 6.84
N MET A 438 8.71 15.30 7.13
CA MET A 438 7.49 15.22 6.31
C MET A 438 6.62 16.49 6.45
N LEU A 439 6.84 17.31 7.48
CA LEU A 439 6.22 18.64 7.57
C LEU A 439 6.75 19.59 6.48
N ASP A 440 8.02 19.49 6.13
CA ASP A 440 8.59 20.23 5.00
C ASP A 440 7.93 19.80 3.70
N VAL A 441 7.80 18.49 3.47
CA VAL A 441 7.08 17.96 2.29
C VAL A 441 5.64 18.46 2.25
N HIS A 442 4.95 18.46 3.39
CA HIS A 442 3.60 18.99 3.48
C HIS A 442 3.52 20.49 3.13
N ASN A 443 4.53 21.28 3.51
CA ASN A 443 4.63 22.68 3.09
C ASN A 443 4.83 22.79 1.58
N VAL A 444 5.71 21.97 0.98
CA VAL A 444 5.93 22.01 -0.48
C VAL A 444 4.66 21.67 -1.24
N ILE A 445 3.91 20.65 -0.81
CA ILE A 445 2.63 20.27 -1.43
C ILE A 445 1.66 21.45 -1.38
N TRP A 446 1.52 22.11 -0.24
CA TRP A 446 0.61 23.25 -0.10
C TRP A 446 1.07 24.46 -0.92
N MET A 447 2.37 24.74 -0.96
CA MET A 447 2.94 25.79 -1.79
C MET A 447 2.68 25.52 -3.28
N TYR A 448 2.80 24.27 -3.72
CA TYR A 448 2.48 23.86 -5.08
C TYR A 448 0.98 24.03 -5.39
N GLU A 449 0.11 23.62 -4.48
CA GLU A 449 -1.34 23.78 -4.67
C GLU A 449 -1.77 25.25 -4.76
N ASP A 450 -1.08 26.15 -4.06
CA ASP A 450 -1.39 27.57 -4.08
C ASP A 450 -0.69 28.33 -5.24
N ASN A 451 0.47 27.86 -5.73
CA ASN A 451 1.33 28.63 -6.65
C ASN A 451 1.73 27.90 -7.95
N GLY A 452 1.53 26.59 -8.03
CA GLY A 452 2.02 25.73 -9.09
C GLY A 452 3.54 25.50 -9.01
N GLU A 453 4.17 25.38 -10.18
CA GLU A 453 5.63 25.19 -10.30
C GLU A 453 6.42 26.44 -9.89
N PRO A 454 7.63 26.29 -9.34
CA PRO A 454 8.54 27.40 -9.11
C PRO A 454 8.96 28.04 -10.42
N SER A 455 9.07 29.36 -10.42
CA SER A 455 9.67 30.14 -11.51
C SER A 455 11.20 30.05 -11.50
N ASN A 456 11.83 30.31 -12.65
CA ASN A 456 13.31 30.29 -12.75
C ASN A 456 14.00 31.27 -11.78
N ASP A 457 13.34 32.36 -11.40
CA ASP A 457 13.93 33.34 -10.47
C ASP A 457 13.93 32.87 -9.01
N GLU A 458 13.11 31.86 -8.67
CA GLU A 458 13.01 31.25 -7.34
C GLU A 458 13.99 30.08 -7.17
N LEU A 459 14.56 29.59 -8.26
CA LEU A 459 15.60 28.56 -8.26
C LEU A 459 16.99 29.13 -7.90
N PRO A 460 17.88 28.31 -7.28
CA PRO A 460 19.28 28.67 -7.12
C PRO A 460 19.92 29.04 -8.46
N ALA A 461 20.86 29.98 -8.45
CA ALA A 461 21.50 30.48 -9.68
C ALA A 461 22.17 29.38 -10.53
N SER A 462 22.61 28.27 -9.93
CA SER A 462 23.19 27.11 -10.62
C SER A 462 22.17 26.26 -11.39
N TYR A 463 20.88 26.44 -11.13
CA TYR A 463 19.77 25.64 -11.66
C TYR A 463 18.80 26.46 -12.53
N ARG A 464 19.16 27.71 -12.88
CA ARG A 464 18.39 28.53 -13.83
C ARG A 464 18.79 28.19 -15.26
N GLU A 465 17.82 27.95 -16.14
CA GLU A 465 18.04 27.77 -17.59
C GLU A 465 18.48 29.06 -18.32
#